data_AF-A0A2S2N5D1-F1
#
_entry.id   AF-A0A2S2N5D1-F1
#
_cell.length_a   1.000
_cell.length_b   1.000
_cell.length_c   1.000
_cell.angle_alpha   90.00
_cell.angle_beta   90.00
_cell.angle_gamma   90.00
#
_symmetry.space_group_name_H-M   'P 1'
#
loop_
_entity.id
_entity.type
_entity.pdbx_description
1 polymer ?
#
loop_
_entity_poly.entity_id
_entity_poly.type
_entity_poly.pdbx_seq_one_letter_code
_entity_poly.pdbx_strand_id
1 'polypeptide(L)'
;GNVLVRRGPDGRAQLVLLDHGLYETLSERDRLALCGLWRAIVLRDREAMRERAAELGVQDYFLFSEMLMQRPLSRRSHLLGPQGAHLGAPEGHLGTPEGHLGTPEG
;
A
#
# COMPACT_ATOMS: atom_id res chain seq x y z
N GLY A 1 -23.54 -8.77 15.01
CA GLY A 1 -22.62 -9.54 14.16
C GLY A 1 -23.37 -10.73 13.61
N ASN A 2 -23.15 -11.08 12.34
CA ASN A 2 -23.92 -12.12 11.63
C ASN A 2 -23.36 -13.54 11.78
N VAL A 3 -22.33 -13.70 12.61
CA VAL A 3 -21.69 -14.98 12.92
C VAL A 3 -21.70 -15.14 14.43
N LEU A 4 -22.28 -16.24 14.92
CA LEU A 4 -22.25 -16.64 16.33
C LEU A 4 -21.51 -17.96 16.49
N VAL A 5 -20.93 -18.18 17.67
CA VAL A 5 -20.34 -19.47 18.06
C VAL A 5 -21.21 -20.10 19.14
N ARG A 6 -21.58 -21.37 18.97
CA ARG A 6 -22.26 -22.17 20.00
C ARG A 6 -21.60 -23.53 20.17
N ARG A 7 -21.84 -24.19 21.31
CA ARG A 7 -21.48 -25.60 21.50
C ARG A 7 -22.47 -26.49 20.74
N GLY A 8 -21.95 -27.42 19.95
CA GLY A 8 -22.72 -28.42 19.22
C GLY A 8 -23.13 -29.60 20.09
N PRO A 9 -24.08 -30.44 19.64
CA PRO A 9 -24.52 -31.64 20.35
C PRO A 9 -23.40 -32.65 20.62
N ASP A 10 -22.37 -32.63 19.78
CA ASP A 10 -21.14 -33.44 19.88
C ASP A 10 -20.04 -32.77 20.74
N GLY A 11 -20.36 -31.64 21.38
CA GLY A 11 -19.43 -30.87 22.20
C GLY A 11 -18.46 -29.98 21.41
N ARG A 12 -18.49 -30.00 20.06
CA ARG A 12 -17.60 -29.18 19.21
C ARG A 12 -18.18 -27.79 18.95
N ALA A 13 -17.33 -26.82 18.61
CA ALA A 13 -17.80 -25.48 18.25
C ALA A 13 -18.56 -25.51 16.92
N GLN A 14 -19.70 -24.82 16.86
CA GLN A 14 -20.49 -24.59 15.65
C GLN A 14 -20.57 -23.10 15.36
N LEU A 15 -20.39 -22.74 14.09
CA LEU A 15 -20.68 -21.40 13.58
C LEU A 15 -22.14 -21.32 13.14
N VAL A 16 -22.85 -20.30 13.61
CA VAL A 16 -24.22 -19.98 13.18
C VAL A 16 -24.15 -18.70 12.36
N LEU A 17 -24.52 -18.78 11.08
CA LEU A 17 -24.66 -17.63 10.19
C LEU A 17 -26.12 -17.14 10.27
N LEU A 18 -26.31 -15.86 10.59
CA LEU A 18 -27.64 -15.28 10.83
C LEU A 18 -28.22 -14.55 9.60
N ASP A 19 -27.34 -13.99 8.77
CA ASP A 19 -27.71 -13.13 7.66
C ASP A 19 -27.28 -13.77 6.34
N HIS A 20 -28.22 -13.81 5.40
CA HIS A 20 -28.07 -14.39 4.06
C HIS A 20 -28.40 -13.39 2.94
N GLY A 21 -28.62 -12.10 3.28
CA GLY A 21 -29.11 -11.09 2.33
C GLY A 21 -28.08 -10.58 1.32
N LEU A 22 -26.79 -10.90 1.49
CA LEU A 22 -25.68 -10.41 0.66
C LEU A 22 -24.97 -11.53 -0.11
N TYR A 23 -25.66 -12.63 -0.39
CA TYR A 23 -25.08 -13.73 -1.14
C TYR A 23 -25.12 -13.42 -2.64
N GLU A 24 -23.96 -13.46 -3.27
CA GLU A 24 -23.79 -13.25 -4.71
C GLU A 24 -23.11 -14.47 -5.33
N THR A 25 -23.55 -14.88 -6.52
CA THR A 25 -22.83 -15.89 -7.30
C THR A 25 -21.80 -15.22 -8.17
N LEU A 26 -20.52 -15.48 -7.91
CA LEU A 26 -19.43 -14.95 -8.73
C LEU A 26 -19.21 -15.81 -9.98
N SER A 27 -18.95 -15.18 -11.12
CA SER A 27 -18.51 -15.88 -12.33
C SER A 27 -17.14 -16.54 -12.14
N GLU A 28 -16.77 -17.53 -12.96
CA GLU A 28 -15.43 -18.15 -12.86
C GLU A 28 -14.31 -17.13 -13.09
N ARG A 29 -14.49 -16.23 -14.06
CA ARG A 29 -13.58 -15.12 -14.33
C ARG A 29 -13.36 -14.27 -13.09
N ASP A 30 -14.44 -13.83 -12.44
CA ASP A 30 -14.35 -12.94 -11.29
C ASP A 30 -13.77 -13.65 -10.06
N ARG A 31 -14.05 -14.95 -9.89
CA ARG A 31 -13.40 -15.78 -8.85
C ARG A 31 -11.89 -15.83 -9.05
N LEU A 32 -11.43 -16.09 -10.28
CA LEU A 32 -10.00 -16.16 -10.59
C LEU A 32 -9.32 -14.79 -10.44
N ALA A 33 -9.95 -13.72 -10.90
CA ALA A 33 -9.44 -12.37 -10.74
C ALA A 33 -9.32 -11.98 -9.25
N LEU A 34 -10.35 -12.28 -8.43
CA LEU A 34 -10.32 -12.03 -6.98
C LEU A 34 -9.23 -12.86 -6.27
N CYS A 35 -9.08 -14.14 -6.60
CA CYS A 35 -8.00 -14.99 -6.08
C CYS A 35 -6.61 -14.43 -6.45
N GLY A 36 -6.44 -14.02 -7.71
CA GLY A 36 -5.21 -13.40 -8.21
C GLY A 36 -4.90 -12.09 -7.48
N LEU A 37 -5.92 -11.24 -7.29
CA LEU A 37 -5.79 -9.99 -6.55
C LEU A 37 -5.34 -10.25 -5.10
N TRP A 38 -5.97 -11.19 -4.41
CA TRP A 38 -5.59 -11.53 -3.03
C TRP A 38 -4.14 -12.00 -2.92
N ARG A 39 -3.71 -12.87 -3.84
CA ARG A 39 -2.30 -13.31 -3.94
C ARG A 39 -1.36 -12.12 -4.17
N ALA A 40 -1.68 -11.23 -5.09
CA ALA A 40 -0.87 -10.05 -5.40
C ALA A 40 -0.73 -9.11 -4.18
N ILE A 41 -1.81 -8.90 -3.41
CA ILE A 41 -1.79 -8.11 -2.17
C ILE A 41 -0.83 -8.70 -1.13
N VAL A 42 -0.87 -10.02 -0.92
CA VAL A 42 0.00 -10.73 0.02
C VAL A 42 1.46 -10.64 -0.41
N LEU A 43 1.73 -10.78 -1.72
CA LEU A 43 3.07 -10.69 -2.30
C LEU A 43 3.57 -9.27 -2.53
N ARG A 44 2.75 -8.24 -2.25
CA ARG A 44 3.05 -6.82 -2.51
C ARG A 44 3.34 -6.50 -3.99
N ASP A 45 2.78 -7.29 -4.89
CA ASP A 45 2.93 -7.10 -6.33
C ASP A 45 1.93 -6.06 -6.84
N ARG A 46 2.39 -4.81 -6.99
CA ARG A 46 1.52 -3.67 -7.35
C ARG A 46 1.02 -3.72 -8.78
N GLU A 47 1.78 -4.33 -9.69
CA GLU A 47 1.39 -4.45 -11.10
C GLU A 47 0.28 -5.49 -11.21
N ALA A 48 0.49 -6.68 -10.64
CA ALA A 48 -0.54 -7.70 -10.61
C ALA A 48 -1.79 -7.25 -9.83
N MET A 49 -1.65 -6.47 -8.75
CA MET A 49 -2.82 -5.89 -8.07
C MET A 49 -3.64 -4.99 -9.00
N ARG A 50 -2.99 -4.16 -9.81
CA ARG A 50 -3.67 -3.27 -10.76
C ARG A 50 -4.38 -4.07 -11.85
N GLU A 51 -3.70 -5.04 -12.45
CA GLU A 51 -4.26 -5.89 -13.50
C GLU A 51 -5.48 -6.66 -13.01
N ARG A 52 -5.38 -7.34 -11.86
CA ARG A 52 -6.47 -8.16 -11.31
C ARG A 52 -7.66 -7.31 -10.84
N ALA A 53 -7.43 -6.11 -10.31
CA ALA A 53 -8.51 -5.19 -10.00
C ALA A 53 -9.21 -4.68 -11.26
N ALA A 54 -8.47 -4.41 -12.34
CA ALA A 54 -9.05 -4.02 -13.62
C ALA A 54 -9.91 -5.13 -14.24
N GLU A 55 -9.50 -6.40 -14.12
CA GLU A 55 -10.33 -7.55 -14.52
C GLU A 55 -11.68 -7.61 -13.77
N LEU A 56 -11.72 -7.10 -12.54
CA LEU A 56 -12.94 -6.94 -11.72
C LEU A 56 -13.68 -5.62 -11.99
N GLY A 57 -13.24 -4.82 -12.97
CA GLY A 57 -13.85 -3.53 -13.32
C GLY A 57 -13.50 -2.39 -12.37
N VAL A 58 -12.46 -2.53 -11.54
CA VAL A 58 -12.07 -1.55 -10.52
C VAL A 58 -10.78 -0.85 -10.91
N GLN A 59 -10.82 0.47 -11.05
CA GLN A 59 -9.65 1.29 -11.43
C GLN A 59 -8.74 1.60 -10.24
N ASP A 60 -9.33 1.97 -9.10
CA ASP A 60 -8.58 2.23 -7.86
C ASP A 60 -8.28 0.92 -7.14
N TYR A 61 -7.29 0.20 -7.69
CA TYR A 61 -6.84 -1.07 -7.14
C TYR A 61 -6.33 -0.95 -5.70
N PHE A 62 -5.82 0.22 -5.31
CA PHE A 62 -5.23 0.42 -4.00
C PHE A 62 -6.30 0.54 -2.93
N LEU A 63 -7.28 1.43 -3.14
CA LEU A 63 -8.43 1.56 -2.25
C LEU A 63 -9.23 0.26 -2.16
N PHE A 64 -9.45 -0.41 -3.30
CA PHE A 64 -10.17 -1.68 -3.32
C PHE A 64 -9.45 -2.77 -2.51
N SER A 65 -8.13 -2.81 -2.61
CA SER A 65 -7.32 -3.75 -1.82
C SER A 65 -7.35 -3.41 -0.32
N GLU A 66 -7.41 -2.14 0.07
CA GLU A 66 -7.57 -1.73 1.47
C GLU A 66 -8.96 -2.10 2.02
N MET A 67 -10.01 -1.94 1.22
CA MET A 67 -11.38 -2.39 1.57
C MET A 67 -11.42 -3.90 1.79
N LEU A 68 -10.87 -4.68 0.86
CA LEU A 68 -10.81 -6.15 0.95
C LEU A 68 -10.03 -6.63 2.17
N MET A 69 -8.92 -5.97 2.49
CA MET A 69 -8.07 -6.35 3.62
C MET A 69 -8.54 -5.79 4.96
N GLN A 70 -9.55 -4.90 4.94
CA GLN A 70 -10.08 -4.19 6.11
C GLN A 70 -8.97 -3.50 6.94
N ARG A 71 -7.90 -3.05 6.26
CA ARG A 71 -6.77 -2.35 6.88
C ARG A 71 -5.98 -1.54 5.83
N PRO A 72 -5.27 -0.48 6.25
CA PRO A 72 -4.36 0.23 5.37
C PRO A 72 -3.22 -0.68 4.87
N LEU A 73 -2.91 -0.59 3.58
CA LEU A 73 -1.79 -1.33 2.98
C LEU A 73 -0.48 -0.54 3.12
N SER A 74 -0.58 0.79 3.11
CA SER A 74 0.52 1.68 3.46
C SER A 74 0.60 1.85 4.98
N ARG A 75 1.47 1.09 5.63
CA ARG A 75 1.93 1.49 6.97
C ARG A 75 2.90 2.65 6.78
N ARG A 76 2.48 3.88 7.03
CA ARG A 76 3.45 4.93 7.40
C ARG A 76 4.10 4.45 8.69
N SER A 77 5.38 4.11 8.64
CA SER A 77 6.19 3.90 9.84
C SER A 77 6.28 5.24 10.59
N HIS A 78 5.31 5.53 11.45
CA HIS A 78 5.36 6.67 12.38
C HIS A 78 6.46 6.49 13.46
N LEU A 79 7.32 5.47 13.36
CA LEU A 79 8.46 5.23 14.23
C LEU A 79 9.76 5.95 13.80
N LEU A 80 9.71 6.75 12.75
CA LEU A 80 10.73 7.77 12.49
C LEU A 80 10.12 9.12 12.85
N GLY A 81 10.25 9.50 14.12
CA GLY A 81 9.92 10.85 14.58
C GLY A 81 10.84 11.91 13.95
N PRO A 82 10.46 13.19 14.00
CA PRO A 82 11.21 14.27 13.37
C PRO A 82 12.38 14.71 14.25
N GLN A 83 13.61 14.61 13.73
CA GLN A 83 14.78 15.39 14.15
C GLN A 83 15.48 15.75 12.84
N GLY A 84 15.58 16.99 12.39
CA GLY A 84 15.98 18.17 13.15
C GLY A 84 17.37 18.57 12.66
N ALA A 85 17.44 19.33 11.57
CA ALA A 85 18.62 20.12 11.21
C ALA A 85 18.18 21.33 10.38
N HIS A 86 17.52 22.27 11.05
CA HIS A 86 17.62 23.67 10.70
C HIS A 86 18.69 24.28 11.63
N LEU A 87 19.89 24.49 11.09
CA LEU A 87 20.80 25.59 11.45
C LEU A 87 21.18 26.19 10.08
N GLY A 88 20.70 27.38 9.70
CA GLY A 88 21.30 28.68 10.06
C GLY A 88 22.72 28.76 9.49
N ALA A 89 23.11 29.60 8.53
CA ALA A 89 22.59 30.86 8.01
C ALA A 89 23.23 31.14 6.61
N PRO A 90 22.86 32.21 5.88
CA PRO A 90 23.29 32.47 4.51
C PRO A 90 24.50 33.43 4.44
N GLU A 91 25.58 33.02 3.75
CA GLU A 91 26.72 33.86 3.35
C GLU A 91 27.26 33.25 2.04
N GLY A 92 27.63 33.93 0.97
CA GLY A 92 27.71 35.34 0.65
C GLY A 92 27.98 35.47 -0.86
N HIS A 93 27.53 36.58 -1.41
CA HIS A 93 27.68 37.00 -2.79
C HIS A 93 29.14 37.40 -3.09
N LEU A 94 29.63 37.00 -4.27
CA LEU A 94 30.61 37.69 -5.14
C LEU A 94 32.04 37.95 -4.62
N GLY A 95 33.02 37.47 -5.38
CA GLY A 95 34.41 37.93 -5.27
C GLY A 95 35.39 37.16 -6.16
N THR A 96 35.41 37.45 -7.45
CA THR A 96 36.65 37.30 -8.23
C THR A 96 37.64 38.37 -7.77
N PRO A 97 38.95 38.07 -7.83
CA PRO A 97 39.85 39.05 -8.42
C PRO A 97 40.82 38.44 -9.44
N GLU A 98 41.06 39.22 -10.47
CA GLU A 98 42.01 39.04 -11.57
C GLU A 98 43.47 39.14 -11.11
N GLY A 99 44.42 38.64 -11.92
CA GLY A 99 45.80 39.13 -11.84
C GLY A 99 46.88 38.20 -12.40
N HIS A 100 47.14 38.32 -13.71
CA HIS A 100 48.45 38.31 -14.39
C HIS A 100 49.64 37.55 -13.76
N LEU A 101 50.26 36.64 -14.55
CA LEU A 101 51.69 36.77 -14.86
C LEU A 101 52.04 36.05 -16.17
N GLY A 102 52.43 36.83 -17.18
CA GLY A 102 53.19 36.35 -18.33
C GLY A 102 54.64 36.05 -17.94
N THR A 103 55.28 35.32 -18.85
CA THR A 103 56.66 34.79 -18.92
C THR A 103 57.80 35.65 -18.35
N PRO A 104 58.97 35.04 -18.11
CA PRO A 104 60.03 35.23 -19.10
C PRO A 104 60.84 33.96 -19.48
N GLU A 105 61.26 34.03 -20.74
CA GLU A 105 62.37 33.47 -21.52
C GLU A 105 63.35 32.41 -20.97
N GLY A 106 63.67 31.48 -21.89
CA GLY A 106 64.76 30.49 -21.86
C GLY A 106 64.65 29.55 -23.05
#